data_AF-A0A813BET0-F1
#
_entry.id   AF-A0A813BET0-F1
#
_cell.length_a   1.000
_cell.length_b   1.000
_cell.length_c   1.000
_cell.angle_alpha   90.00
_cell.angle_beta   90.00
_cell.angle_gamma   90.00
#
_symmetry.space_group_name_H-M   'P 1'
#
loop_
_entity.id
_entity.type
_entity.pdbx_description
1 polymer ?
#
loop_
_entity_poly.entity_id
_entity_poly.type
_entity_poly.pdbx_seq_one_letter_code
_entity_poly.pdbx_strand_id
1 'polypeptide(L)'
;MTSTEFEVITNDGRSTLDGWNMVEEPAGAQSLSAEVALERQAIGLAANEMKAVLSVVAPLVEEGSRAPLHLVAVLDRSGSMGGEKIRLVKQTMKFMLRYLSARDSLGIVEYGSDVKVAAPLTKCDQDGRARLAHALEKIQISGQTNLSGGLLKGLELHRNKTRATLSEGQVVQVGNTYHRLTPAEAEARLQQGHYGVSDTPPGTERVHEWTMMLRFPEDTLGLVNKVVFHLHETFSEPVVEVAAPPFQITRFGWGTFEILAVIHLQDGRELKLTHTLSFDRPETFRTVLLPLKLPASSSSGFWGLGLCGAAPEEIEEETIAEAVVRSTFLFTDGMANEGIRDTAGICAAATSMLTELRNCKSTISTFGFGVGHNAEMLRRLADTADGTYSHVETEDQIAEAFGEALGGLLSTTHQNVSLSLELAPGVGFLRAFTCFPVEPQDGRITVELGDLFAEERRDILVALSLPTVDEGAAQLQGIGRLEARGFSVVAKRSESDIKAMAVERRADARADLPRAEQVERHWNRHVANEALDEARRTADGGNLQQARRILEDASATLGASPLVQSGDPVCLGLLSDLRECMADLNHREDYRQKGSKKMAMIG
;
A
#
# COMPACT_ATOMS: atom_id res chain seq x y z
N MET A 1 -28.13 -28.99 -24.67
CA MET A 1 -26.92 -29.78 -24.32
C MET A 1 -26.55 -29.37 -22.92
N THR A 2 -26.48 -30.35 -22.05
CA THR A 2 -26.91 -30.32 -20.65
C THR A 2 -25.92 -29.64 -19.72
N SER A 3 -26.45 -28.68 -18.95
CA SER A 3 -25.87 -28.15 -17.71
C SER A 3 -25.79 -29.28 -16.68
N THR A 4 -24.63 -29.47 -16.08
CA THR A 4 -24.46 -30.42 -14.97
C THR A 4 -24.26 -29.60 -13.70
N GLU A 5 -25.34 -29.44 -12.95
CA GLU A 5 -25.31 -28.99 -11.55
C GLU A 5 -24.54 -30.02 -10.71
N PHE A 6 -23.55 -29.59 -9.94
CA PHE A 6 -22.88 -30.45 -8.97
C PHE A 6 -23.59 -30.32 -7.62
N GLU A 7 -24.48 -31.29 -7.38
CA GLU A 7 -25.11 -31.56 -6.09
C GLU A 7 -24.08 -32.24 -5.17
N VAL A 8 -23.79 -31.64 -4.01
CA VAL A 8 -23.05 -32.31 -2.93
C VAL A 8 -24.04 -33.23 -2.21
N ILE A 9 -24.01 -34.52 -2.54
CA ILE A 9 -24.77 -35.56 -1.84
C ILE A 9 -24.14 -35.79 -0.46
N THR A 10 -24.77 -35.30 0.59
CA THR A 10 -24.52 -35.77 1.96
C THR A 10 -25.46 -36.94 2.26
N ASN A 11 -24.91 -38.15 2.27
CA ASN A 11 -25.60 -39.32 2.76
C ASN A 11 -25.40 -39.34 4.28
N ASP A 12 -26.31 -38.69 5.02
CA ASP A 12 -26.74 -38.99 6.39
C ASP A 12 -27.48 -37.79 6.99
N GLY A 13 -28.81 -37.80 6.86
CA GLY A 13 -29.72 -36.73 7.27
C GLY A 13 -29.84 -36.50 8.78
N ARG A 14 -28.78 -36.02 9.43
CA ARG A 14 -28.85 -35.39 10.77
C ARG A 14 -27.92 -34.18 10.85
N SER A 15 -28.54 -33.00 10.69
CA SER A 15 -27.95 -31.70 10.99
C SER A 15 -27.64 -31.56 12.47
N THR A 16 -26.43 -31.12 12.82
CA THR A 16 -26.17 -30.35 14.05
C THR A 16 -25.14 -29.26 13.75
N LEU A 17 -25.60 -28.20 13.10
CA LEU A 17 -24.95 -26.89 13.07
C LEU A 17 -26.04 -25.83 13.28
N ASP A 18 -26.63 -25.84 14.48
CA ASP A 18 -27.52 -24.76 14.92
C ASP A 18 -26.69 -23.58 15.42
N GLY A 19 -26.91 -22.39 14.86
CA GLY A 19 -26.44 -21.16 15.50
C GLY A 19 -26.29 -19.89 14.66
N TRP A 20 -26.56 -19.89 13.35
CA TRP A 20 -26.39 -18.68 12.55
C TRP A 20 -27.60 -18.45 11.63
N ASN A 21 -28.36 -17.39 11.92
CA ASN A 21 -29.41 -16.90 11.04
C ASN A 21 -28.78 -16.44 9.72
N MET A 22 -29.02 -17.20 8.65
CA MET A 22 -28.78 -16.75 7.28
C MET A 22 -29.79 -15.66 6.97
N VAL A 23 -29.32 -14.42 6.81
CA VAL A 23 -30.10 -13.37 6.14
C VAL A 23 -30.11 -13.74 4.66
N GLU A 24 -31.29 -13.94 4.08
CA GLU A 24 -31.44 -14.19 2.64
C GLU A 24 -30.83 -13.02 1.84
N GLU A 25 -29.84 -13.32 1.00
CA GLU A 25 -29.23 -12.34 0.11
C GLU A 25 -30.18 -12.01 -1.06
N PRO A 26 -30.30 -10.74 -1.46
CA PRO A 26 -31.10 -10.38 -2.62
C PRO A 26 -30.43 -10.92 -3.89
N ALA A 27 -31.19 -11.71 -4.66
CA ALA A 27 -30.76 -12.27 -5.93
C ALA A 27 -30.33 -11.16 -6.90
N GLY A 28 -29.04 -11.10 -7.25
CA GLY A 28 -28.54 -10.26 -8.34
C GLY A 28 -27.08 -9.80 -8.27
N ALA A 29 -26.43 -9.79 -7.11
CA ALA A 29 -25.03 -9.38 -7.00
C ALA A 29 -24.12 -10.61 -6.85
N GLN A 30 -23.31 -10.90 -7.88
CA GLN A 30 -22.20 -11.84 -7.73
C GLN A 30 -21.21 -11.23 -6.71
N SER A 31 -20.79 -12.00 -5.71
CA SER A 31 -19.90 -11.58 -4.62
C SER A 31 -18.46 -12.06 -4.84
N LEU A 32 -17.53 -11.54 -4.04
CA LEU A 32 -16.19 -12.14 -3.89
C LEU A 32 -16.31 -13.64 -3.61
N SER A 33 -15.53 -14.48 -4.31
CA SER A 33 -15.54 -15.93 -4.10
C SER A 33 -14.15 -16.50 -3.83
N ALA A 34 -14.07 -17.41 -2.86
CA ALA A 34 -12.88 -18.20 -2.56
C ALA A 34 -12.97 -19.56 -3.25
N GLU A 35 -11.86 -20.03 -3.81
CA GLU A 35 -11.76 -21.38 -4.38
C GLU A 35 -10.50 -22.09 -3.89
N VAL A 36 -10.55 -23.42 -3.87
CA VAL A 36 -9.42 -24.26 -3.44
C VAL A 36 -9.24 -25.41 -4.42
N ALA A 37 -8.00 -25.62 -4.86
CA ALA A 37 -7.59 -26.83 -5.56
C ALA A 37 -6.49 -27.55 -4.77
N LEU A 38 -6.79 -28.75 -4.28
CA LEU A 38 -5.80 -29.61 -3.65
C LEU A 38 -5.00 -30.37 -4.72
N GLU A 39 -3.74 -30.67 -4.44
CA GLU A 39 -2.88 -31.44 -5.35
C GLU A 39 -3.52 -32.76 -5.77
N ARG A 40 -4.22 -33.42 -4.83
CA ARG A 40 -4.94 -34.67 -5.02
C ARG A 40 -6.17 -34.71 -4.11
N GLN A 41 -7.18 -35.45 -4.55
CA GLN A 41 -8.38 -35.71 -3.73
C GLN A 41 -8.12 -36.77 -2.66
N ALA A 42 -7.21 -37.71 -2.90
CA ALA A 42 -6.83 -38.76 -1.97
C ALA A 42 -5.30 -38.86 -1.79
N ILE A 43 -4.86 -39.06 -0.54
CA ILE A 43 -3.45 -39.15 -0.16
C ILE A 43 -3.22 -40.30 0.83
N GLY A 44 -2.00 -40.86 0.82
CA GLY A 44 -1.55 -41.94 1.70
C GLY A 44 -1.64 -41.60 3.19
N LEU A 45 -1.68 -42.63 4.05
CA LEU A 45 -1.85 -42.47 5.51
C LEU A 45 -0.62 -41.91 6.23
N ALA A 46 0.58 -42.06 5.65
CA ALA A 46 1.82 -41.53 6.22
C ALA A 46 1.88 -40.01 6.18
N ALA A 47 2.70 -39.39 7.04
CA ALA A 47 3.01 -37.98 6.96
C ALA A 47 3.55 -37.60 5.57
N ASN A 48 3.07 -36.50 5.01
CA ASN A 48 3.46 -36.05 3.68
C ASN A 48 3.32 -34.54 3.51
N GLU A 49 4.00 -34.01 2.48
CA GLU A 49 3.75 -32.67 1.97
C GLU A 49 2.63 -32.74 0.93
N MET A 50 1.65 -31.84 1.07
CA MET A 50 0.59 -31.61 0.10
C MET A 50 0.66 -30.17 -0.40
N LYS A 51 0.53 -29.98 -1.71
CA LYS A 51 0.32 -28.66 -2.29
C LYS A 51 -1.16 -28.32 -2.45
N ALA A 52 -1.50 -27.05 -2.33
CA ALA A 52 -2.83 -26.55 -2.62
C ALA A 52 -2.73 -25.16 -3.28
N VAL A 53 -3.66 -24.86 -4.18
CA VAL A 53 -3.85 -23.51 -4.72
C VAL A 53 -5.06 -22.92 -4.03
N LEU A 54 -4.85 -21.76 -3.40
CA LEU A 54 -5.87 -20.94 -2.76
C LEU A 54 -6.17 -19.79 -3.71
N SER A 55 -7.43 -19.59 -4.04
CA SER A 55 -7.84 -18.63 -5.05
C SER A 55 -8.87 -17.66 -4.49
N VAL A 56 -8.78 -16.40 -4.91
CA VAL A 56 -9.86 -15.42 -4.79
C VAL A 56 -10.23 -14.93 -6.17
N VAL A 57 -11.53 -14.82 -6.44
CA VAL A 57 -12.07 -14.38 -7.73
C VAL A 57 -13.03 -13.23 -7.49
N ALA A 58 -12.82 -12.14 -8.22
CA ALA A 58 -13.76 -11.04 -8.28
C ALA A 58 -14.96 -11.41 -9.18
N PRO A 59 -16.17 -10.95 -8.83
CA PRO A 59 -17.34 -11.17 -9.65
C PRO A 59 -17.26 -10.45 -10.99
N LEU A 60 -18.07 -10.91 -11.95
CA LEU A 60 -18.38 -10.14 -13.15
C LEU A 60 -19.25 -8.94 -12.73
N VAL A 61 -18.87 -7.77 -13.23
CA VAL A 61 -19.57 -6.51 -12.94
C VAL A 61 -20.20 -6.00 -14.23
N GLU A 62 -21.49 -5.66 -14.19
CA GLU A 62 -22.22 -5.19 -15.37
C GLU A 62 -21.55 -3.95 -15.99
N GLU A 63 -21.53 -3.85 -17.32
CA GLU A 63 -20.94 -2.72 -18.04
C GLU A 63 -21.51 -1.38 -17.52
N GLY A 64 -20.60 -0.52 -17.04
CA GLY A 64 -20.94 0.79 -16.48
C GLY A 64 -21.15 0.85 -14.97
N SER A 65 -21.20 -0.28 -14.27
CA SER A 65 -21.35 -0.35 -12.80
C SER A 65 -20.00 -0.30 -12.07
N ARG A 66 -19.27 0.83 -12.22
CA ARG A 66 -18.01 1.05 -11.49
C ARG A 66 -18.14 2.03 -10.32
N ALA A 67 -17.22 1.92 -9.37
CA ALA A 67 -17.06 2.90 -8.30
C ALA A 67 -16.62 4.27 -8.87
N PRO A 68 -17.04 5.40 -8.24
CA PRO A 68 -16.52 6.71 -8.60
C PRO A 68 -15.02 6.81 -8.30
N LEU A 69 -14.30 7.52 -9.17
CA LEU A 69 -12.88 7.79 -9.03
C LEU A 69 -12.63 9.15 -8.38
N HIS A 70 -11.72 9.19 -7.43
CA HIS A 70 -11.11 10.41 -6.89
C HIS A 70 -9.66 10.44 -7.33
N LEU A 71 -9.35 11.25 -8.35
CA LEU A 71 -8.01 11.38 -8.89
C LEU A 71 -7.37 12.69 -8.43
N VAL A 72 -6.08 12.67 -8.14
CA VAL A 72 -5.28 13.88 -7.90
C VAL A 72 -4.08 13.88 -8.83
N ALA A 73 -4.02 14.85 -9.73
CA ALA A 73 -2.88 15.03 -10.60
C ALA A 73 -1.87 16.00 -9.98
N VAL A 74 -0.66 15.52 -9.75
CA VAL A 74 0.48 16.26 -9.22
C VAL A 74 1.42 16.55 -10.38
N LEU A 75 1.45 17.82 -10.79
CA LEU A 75 2.05 18.28 -12.04
C LEU A 75 3.33 19.06 -11.76
N ASP A 76 4.45 18.55 -12.24
CA ASP A 76 5.73 19.25 -12.24
C ASP A 76 5.72 20.40 -13.26
N ARG A 77 6.00 21.62 -12.78
CA ARG A 77 6.14 22.82 -13.62
C ARG A 77 7.56 23.41 -13.59
N SER A 78 8.56 22.62 -13.19
CA SER A 78 9.96 23.03 -13.20
C SER A 78 10.45 23.39 -14.61
N GLY A 79 11.55 24.14 -14.68
CA GLY A 79 12.14 24.59 -15.96
C GLY A 79 12.38 23.47 -16.97
N SER A 80 12.71 22.27 -16.51
CA SER A 80 13.00 21.09 -17.33
C SER A 80 11.76 20.41 -17.93
N MET A 81 10.56 20.75 -17.43
CA MET A 81 9.26 20.39 -18.02
C MET A 81 8.83 21.34 -19.15
N GLY A 82 9.65 22.33 -19.50
CA GLY A 82 9.37 23.27 -20.59
C GLY A 82 9.21 22.63 -21.96
N GLY A 83 8.61 23.39 -22.89
CA GLY A 83 8.43 22.97 -24.28
C GLY A 83 7.35 21.90 -24.44
N GLU A 84 7.70 20.80 -25.11
CA GLU A 84 6.73 19.75 -25.46
C GLU A 84 6.23 18.93 -24.28
N LYS A 85 7.03 18.76 -23.22
CA LYS A 85 6.65 17.94 -22.05
C LYS A 85 5.41 18.49 -21.34
N ILE A 86 5.40 19.78 -20.96
CA ILE A 86 4.22 20.39 -20.34
C ILE A 86 3.03 20.48 -21.27
N ARG A 87 3.25 20.66 -22.59
CA ARG A 87 2.18 20.59 -23.60
C ARG A 87 1.52 19.21 -23.55
N LEU A 88 2.34 18.16 -23.53
CA LEU A 88 1.89 16.79 -23.49
C LEU A 88 1.11 16.47 -22.21
N VAL A 89 1.64 16.87 -21.04
CA VAL A 89 0.94 16.75 -19.74
C VAL A 89 -0.44 17.41 -19.80
N LYS A 90 -0.53 18.66 -20.29
CA LYS A 90 -1.81 19.37 -20.39
C LYS A 90 -2.78 18.68 -21.36
N GLN A 91 -2.30 18.14 -22.47
CA GLN A 91 -3.13 17.40 -23.43
C GLN A 91 -3.65 16.09 -22.83
N THR A 92 -2.80 15.30 -22.18
CA THR A 92 -3.18 14.07 -21.48
C THR A 92 -4.20 14.35 -20.39
N MET A 93 -4.01 15.40 -19.60
CA MET A 93 -4.96 15.80 -18.56
C MET A 93 -6.32 16.22 -19.13
N LYS A 94 -6.35 16.92 -20.27
CA LYS A 94 -7.61 17.24 -20.96
C LYS A 94 -8.27 16.01 -21.58
N PHE A 95 -7.48 15.07 -22.07
CA PHE A 95 -7.96 13.80 -22.59
C PHE A 95 -8.57 12.96 -21.47
N MET A 96 -7.93 12.88 -20.30
CA MET A 96 -8.45 12.21 -19.11
C MET A 96 -9.85 12.71 -18.72
N LEU A 97 -10.08 14.03 -18.74
CA LEU A 97 -11.39 14.61 -18.40
C LEU A 97 -12.55 14.07 -19.26
N ARG A 98 -12.26 13.45 -20.42
CA ARG A 98 -13.24 12.81 -21.31
C ARG A 98 -13.64 11.41 -20.86
N TYR A 99 -12.75 10.69 -20.18
CA TYR A 99 -13.00 9.32 -19.66
C TYR A 99 -13.61 9.33 -18.26
N LEU A 100 -13.51 10.47 -17.56
CA LEU A 100 -14.15 10.67 -16.27
C LEU A 100 -15.64 10.99 -16.43
N SER A 101 -16.46 10.24 -15.71
CA SER A 101 -17.89 10.44 -15.54
C SER A 101 -18.19 11.63 -14.61
N ALA A 102 -19.43 12.11 -14.59
CA ALA A 102 -19.85 13.17 -13.68
C ALA A 102 -19.78 12.78 -12.18
N ARG A 103 -19.69 11.48 -11.87
CA ARG A 103 -19.55 10.96 -10.49
C ARG A 103 -18.12 11.10 -9.97
N ASP A 104 -17.14 11.13 -10.88
CA ASP A 104 -15.72 11.20 -10.54
C ASP A 104 -15.31 12.62 -10.12
N SER A 105 -14.20 12.72 -9.41
CA SER A 105 -13.63 13.99 -8.98
C SER A 105 -12.14 14.05 -9.32
N LEU A 106 -11.67 15.21 -9.77
CA LEU A 106 -10.27 15.47 -10.08
C LEU A 106 -9.74 16.66 -9.27
N GLY A 107 -8.61 16.48 -8.60
CA GLY A 107 -7.80 17.54 -8.00
C GLY A 107 -6.54 17.78 -8.83
N ILE A 108 -6.03 19.01 -8.82
CA ILE A 108 -4.80 19.39 -9.52
C ILE A 108 -3.89 20.14 -8.55
N VAL A 109 -2.70 19.58 -8.34
CA VAL A 109 -1.60 20.20 -7.61
C VAL A 109 -0.51 20.49 -8.62
N GLU A 110 -0.02 21.73 -8.64
CA GLU A 110 1.17 22.11 -9.41
C GLU A 110 2.33 22.35 -8.45
N TYR A 111 3.54 21.94 -8.84
CA TYR A 111 4.72 22.16 -8.01
C TYR A 111 5.93 22.57 -8.85
N GLY A 112 6.71 23.50 -8.28
CA GLY A 112 8.04 23.89 -8.71
C GLY A 112 8.93 23.99 -7.47
N SER A 113 9.55 25.15 -7.22
CA SER A 113 10.13 25.45 -5.89
C SER A 113 9.04 25.54 -4.80
N ASP A 114 7.87 26.07 -5.16
CA ASP A 114 6.67 26.14 -4.33
C ASP A 114 5.58 25.17 -4.82
N VAL A 115 4.69 24.78 -3.90
CA VAL A 115 3.58 23.84 -4.17
C VAL A 115 2.25 24.60 -4.07
N LYS A 116 1.38 24.42 -5.06
CA LYS A 116 0.06 25.08 -5.12
C LYS A 116 -1.02 24.11 -5.53
N VAL A 117 -2.20 24.26 -4.93
CA VAL A 117 -3.41 23.56 -5.37
C VAL A 117 -4.04 24.39 -6.49
N ALA A 118 -3.80 24.02 -7.75
CA ALA A 118 -4.36 24.68 -8.92
C ALA A 118 -5.89 24.47 -9.02
N ALA A 119 -6.35 23.28 -8.62
CA ALA A 119 -7.77 22.99 -8.45
C ALA A 119 -7.97 22.03 -7.25
N PRO A 120 -8.89 22.34 -6.31
CA PRO A 120 -9.30 21.35 -5.31
C PRO A 120 -10.02 20.19 -5.99
N LEU A 121 -10.27 19.11 -5.24
CA LEU A 121 -11.02 17.97 -5.72
C LEU A 121 -12.40 18.41 -6.25
N THR A 122 -12.57 18.41 -7.56
CA THR A 122 -13.70 19.00 -8.28
C THR A 122 -14.42 17.90 -9.06
N LYS A 123 -15.75 17.80 -8.92
CA LYS A 123 -16.56 16.84 -9.68
C LYS A 123 -16.38 17.04 -11.18
N CYS A 124 -16.30 15.97 -11.94
CA CYS A 124 -16.09 15.99 -13.39
C CYS A 124 -17.43 16.13 -14.14
N ASP A 125 -18.32 17.01 -13.66
CA ASP A 125 -19.53 17.42 -14.37
C ASP A 125 -19.19 18.48 -15.46
N GLN A 126 -20.20 19.03 -16.12
CA GLN A 126 -19.98 19.99 -17.23
C GLN A 126 -19.21 21.24 -16.76
N ASP A 127 -19.59 21.81 -15.61
CA ASP A 127 -18.98 23.03 -15.07
C ASP A 127 -17.61 22.76 -14.45
N GLY A 128 -17.46 21.63 -13.74
CA GLY A 128 -16.21 21.16 -13.17
C GLY A 128 -15.17 20.89 -14.24
N ARG A 129 -15.53 20.25 -15.35
CA ARG A 129 -14.63 20.06 -16.50
C ARG A 129 -14.12 21.39 -17.06
N ALA A 130 -14.99 22.39 -17.20
CA ALA A 130 -14.59 23.71 -17.68
C ALA A 130 -13.61 24.39 -16.70
N ARG A 131 -13.86 24.31 -15.38
CA ARG A 131 -12.96 24.83 -14.35
C ARG A 131 -11.61 24.14 -14.33
N LEU A 132 -11.59 22.81 -14.41
CA LEU A 132 -10.37 21.99 -14.44
C LEU A 132 -9.53 22.27 -15.69
N ALA A 133 -10.17 22.36 -16.86
CA ALA A 133 -9.51 22.74 -18.11
C ALA A 133 -8.88 24.14 -18.02
N HIS A 134 -9.58 25.11 -17.42
CA HIS A 134 -9.06 26.46 -17.20
C HIS A 134 -7.88 26.49 -16.22
N ALA A 135 -7.93 25.68 -15.16
CA ALA A 135 -6.84 25.55 -14.20
C ALA A 135 -5.57 25.00 -14.87
N LEU A 136 -5.71 23.97 -15.72
CA LEU A 136 -4.59 23.39 -16.50
C LEU A 136 -3.94 24.41 -17.44
N GLU A 137 -4.74 25.25 -18.10
CA GLU A 137 -4.20 26.27 -19.00
C GLU A 137 -3.32 27.29 -18.28
N LYS A 138 -3.69 27.67 -17.06
CA LYS A 138 -2.97 28.66 -16.24
C LYS A 138 -1.63 28.18 -15.72
N ILE A 139 -1.33 26.89 -15.75
CA ILE A 139 -0.06 26.35 -15.27
C ILE A 139 1.08 26.88 -16.15
N GLN A 140 2.04 27.55 -15.52
CA GLN A 140 3.21 28.14 -16.17
C GLN A 140 4.49 27.54 -15.60
N ILE A 141 5.47 27.34 -16.49
CA ILE A 141 6.78 26.81 -16.12
C ILE A 141 7.52 27.83 -15.25
N SER A 142 7.97 27.39 -14.07
CA SER A 142 8.77 28.22 -13.17
C SER A 142 9.41 27.41 -12.05
N GLY A 143 10.59 27.84 -11.62
CA GLY A 143 11.27 27.35 -10.42
C GLY A 143 12.01 26.02 -10.59
N GLN A 144 12.43 25.48 -9.45
CA GLN A 144 13.07 24.17 -9.29
C GLN A 144 12.02 23.07 -9.07
N THR A 145 12.38 21.94 -8.46
CA THR A 145 11.58 20.70 -8.38
C THR A 145 11.47 20.20 -6.94
N ASN A 146 10.41 20.64 -6.24
CA ASN A 146 10.03 20.15 -4.91
C ASN A 146 9.02 18.99 -5.02
N LEU A 147 9.51 17.84 -5.49
CA LEU A 147 8.70 16.64 -5.73
C LEU A 147 8.01 16.15 -4.45
N SER A 148 8.75 16.09 -3.34
CA SER A 148 8.22 15.65 -2.05
C SER A 148 7.04 16.50 -1.57
N GLY A 149 7.14 17.83 -1.66
CA GLY A 149 6.05 18.73 -1.30
C GLY A 149 4.82 18.58 -2.21
N GLY A 150 5.03 18.43 -3.52
CA GLY A 150 3.96 18.23 -4.49
C GLY A 150 3.17 16.94 -4.21
N LEU A 151 3.89 15.82 -4.02
CA LEU A 151 3.30 14.52 -3.74
C LEU A 151 2.50 14.52 -2.43
N LEU A 152 3.10 15.00 -1.34
CA LEU A 152 2.44 15.02 -0.04
C LEU A 152 1.17 15.88 -0.07
N LYS A 153 1.21 17.02 -0.79
CA LYS A 153 0.01 17.85 -0.98
C LYS A 153 -1.05 17.14 -1.82
N GLY A 154 -0.65 16.35 -2.80
CA GLY A 154 -1.55 15.52 -3.59
C GLY A 154 -2.28 14.48 -2.74
N LEU A 155 -1.53 13.72 -1.93
CA LEU A 155 -2.09 12.74 -0.99
C LEU A 155 -3.02 13.39 0.04
N GLU A 156 -2.71 14.61 0.50
CA GLU A 156 -3.57 15.36 1.41
C GLU A 156 -4.96 15.65 0.80
N LEU A 157 -5.06 15.88 -0.51
CA LEU A 157 -6.34 16.15 -1.19
C LEU A 157 -7.28 14.93 -1.22
N HIS A 158 -6.77 13.72 -1.03
CA HIS A 158 -7.57 12.50 -0.94
C HIS A 158 -8.31 12.34 0.39
N ARG A 159 -7.94 13.12 1.42
CA ARG A 159 -8.66 13.13 2.70
C ARG A 159 -10.12 13.52 2.46
N ASN A 160 -11.03 12.58 2.73
CA ASN A 160 -12.45 12.83 2.65
C ASN A 160 -12.81 13.98 3.58
N LYS A 161 -13.27 15.08 2.98
CA LYS A 161 -14.15 16.04 3.67
C LYS A 161 -15.56 15.44 3.81
N THR A 162 -15.69 14.18 4.24
CA THR A 162 -16.88 13.86 5.05
C THR A 162 -16.87 14.94 6.11
N ARG A 163 -18.01 15.58 6.34
CA ARG A 163 -18.16 16.68 7.28
C ARG A 163 -17.92 16.19 8.72
N ALA A 164 -16.75 15.64 9.03
CA ALA A 164 -15.85 16.37 9.90
C ALA A 164 -15.91 17.83 9.44
N THR A 165 -16.86 18.56 10.01
CA THR A 165 -16.51 19.81 10.66
C THR A 165 -15.03 19.69 10.96
N LEU A 166 -14.20 20.49 10.30
CA LEU A 166 -12.93 20.88 10.86
C LEU A 166 -13.30 21.37 12.26
N SER A 167 -13.39 20.46 13.23
CA SER A 167 -13.29 20.79 14.63
C SER A 167 -11.81 21.10 14.78
N GLU A 168 -11.47 22.27 14.25
CA GLU A 168 -10.31 23.08 14.54
C GLU A 168 -9.10 22.21 14.94
N GLY A 169 -8.54 21.44 14.01
CA GLY A 169 -7.16 20.99 14.19
C GLY A 169 -6.30 22.24 14.11
N GLN A 170 -5.73 22.69 15.22
CA GLN A 170 -4.99 23.94 15.23
C GLN A 170 -3.56 23.72 14.78
N VAL A 171 -3.09 24.68 14.00
CA VAL A 171 -1.80 24.66 13.32
C VAL A 171 -0.69 24.93 14.34
N VAL A 172 0.06 23.91 14.72
CA VAL A 172 1.19 24.02 15.66
C VAL A 172 2.49 23.84 14.91
N GLN A 173 3.43 24.77 15.06
CA GLN A 173 4.78 24.60 14.51
C GLN A 173 5.68 23.94 15.55
N VAL A 174 6.41 22.92 15.13
CA VAL A 174 7.35 22.18 15.98
C VAL A 174 8.71 22.17 15.31
N GLY A 175 9.75 22.50 16.07
CA GLY A 175 11.09 22.59 15.52
C GLY A 175 12.15 23.01 16.52
N ASN A 176 13.39 23.08 16.05
CA ASN A 176 14.51 23.55 16.83
C ASN A 176 15.24 24.71 16.14
N THR A 177 15.81 25.60 16.93
CA THR A 177 16.86 26.51 16.52
C THR A 177 18.19 26.06 17.10
N TYR A 178 19.31 26.45 16.50
CA TYR A 178 20.61 26.23 17.11
C TYR A 178 21.62 27.33 16.78
N HIS A 179 22.57 27.49 17.67
CA HIS A 179 23.73 28.36 17.52
C HIS A 179 25.01 27.57 17.84
N ARG A 180 26.00 27.67 16.95
CA ARG A 180 27.32 27.09 17.18
C ARG A 180 28.15 28.03 18.01
N LEU A 181 28.62 27.57 19.16
CA LEU A 181 29.37 28.38 20.11
C LEU A 181 30.88 28.34 19.84
N THR A 182 31.55 29.45 20.13
CA THR A 182 33.01 29.47 20.25
C THR A 182 33.48 28.84 21.57
N PRO A 183 34.74 28.39 21.68
CA PRO A 183 35.25 27.80 22.92
C PRO A 183 35.09 28.68 24.16
N ALA A 184 35.29 30.00 24.03
CA ALA A 184 35.12 30.94 25.13
C ALA A 184 33.65 31.12 25.55
N GLU A 185 32.72 31.09 24.60
CA GLU A 185 31.27 31.13 24.88
C GLU A 185 30.79 29.83 25.52
N ALA A 186 31.28 28.69 25.05
CA ALA A 186 30.98 27.39 25.65
C ALA A 186 31.44 27.34 27.11
N GLU A 187 32.64 27.82 27.43
CA GLU A 187 33.17 27.84 28.79
C GLU A 187 32.39 28.79 29.71
N ALA A 188 32.02 29.99 29.22
CA ALA A 188 31.17 30.92 29.97
C ALA A 188 29.78 30.35 30.29
N ARG A 189 29.20 29.58 29.36
CA ARG A 189 27.87 28.97 29.54
C ARG A 189 27.88 27.78 30.49
N LEU A 190 28.99 27.03 30.53
CA LEU A 190 29.18 25.95 31.51
C LEU A 190 29.22 26.46 32.95
N GLN A 191 29.79 27.64 33.18
CA GLN A 191 29.82 28.27 34.51
C GLN A 191 28.45 28.76 34.98
N GLN A 192 27.51 29.00 34.06
CA GLN A 192 26.16 29.48 34.38
C GLN A 192 25.21 28.37 34.83
N GLY A 193 25.52 27.09 34.56
CA GLY A 193 24.84 25.91 35.12
C GLY A 193 23.34 25.76 34.81
N HIS A 194 22.75 26.61 33.96
CA HIS A 194 21.30 26.82 33.91
C HIS A 194 20.55 25.97 32.88
N TYR A 195 21.25 25.16 32.07
CA TYR A 195 20.70 24.59 30.83
C TYR A 195 20.84 23.08 30.70
N GLY A 196 20.95 22.31 31.79
CA GLY A 196 21.00 20.84 31.77
C GLY A 196 22.09 20.29 30.82
N VAL A 197 23.32 20.17 31.31
CA VAL A 197 24.49 19.85 30.48
C VAL A 197 24.57 18.34 30.24
N SER A 198 24.77 17.90 29.00
CA SER A 198 25.05 16.50 28.70
C SER A 198 26.49 16.11 29.06
N ASP A 199 26.68 14.91 29.60
CA ASP A 199 28.02 14.34 29.72
C ASP A 199 28.65 14.14 28.33
N THR A 200 29.90 14.59 28.18
CA THR A 200 30.64 14.51 26.92
C THR A 200 31.61 13.35 26.95
N PRO A 201 31.65 12.50 25.91
CA PRO A 201 32.71 11.52 25.74
C PRO A 201 34.11 12.20 25.71
N PRO A 202 35.17 11.55 26.22
CA PRO A 202 36.52 12.09 26.18
C PRO A 202 36.93 12.45 24.75
N GLY A 203 37.34 13.71 24.52
CA GLY A 203 37.78 14.20 23.20
C GLY A 203 36.69 14.80 22.31
N THR A 204 35.47 15.01 22.82
CA THR A 204 34.38 15.72 22.11
C THR A 204 34.29 17.19 22.53
N GLU A 205 34.23 18.10 21.56
CA GLU A 205 34.02 19.53 21.82
C GLU A 205 32.52 19.83 21.94
N ARG A 206 32.10 20.61 22.96
CA ARG A 206 30.71 21.08 23.12
C ARG A 206 30.45 22.25 22.17
N VAL A 207 29.75 22.01 21.07
CA VAL A 207 29.68 22.98 19.96
C VAL A 207 28.32 23.64 19.75
N HIS A 208 27.22 23.17 20.34
CA HIS A 208 25.88 23.69 20.02
C HIS A 208 25.04 24.04 21.25
N GLU A 209 24.55 25.29 21.28
CA GLU A 209 23.37 25.68 22.04
C GLU A 209 22.16 25.52 21.12
N TRP A 210 21.17 24.76 21.54
CA TRP A 210 19.96 24.53 20.74
C TRP A 210 18.71 24.74 21.56
N THR A 211 17.65 25.20 20.90
CA THR A 211 16.34 25.43 21.52
C THR A 211 15.28 24.67 20.76
N MET A 212 14.64 23.69 21.41
CA MET A 212 13.45 23.00 20.89
C MET A 212 12.22 23.81 21.28
N MET A 213 11.29 24.03 20.34
CA MET A 213 10.13 24.90 20.52
C MET A 213 8.85 24.30 19.91
N LEU A 214 7.73 24.47 20.62
CA LEU A 214 6.38 24.29 20.10
C LEU A 214 5.68 25.66 20.06
N ARG A 215 5.27 26.10 18.87
CA ARG A 215 4.55 27.35 18.65
C ARG A 215 3.08 27.05 18.37
N PHE A 216 2.22 27.44 19.29
CA PHE A 216 0.77 27.30 19.20
C PHE A 216 0.13 28.62 18.73
N PRO A 217 -1.02 28.58 18.05
CA PRO A 217 -1.83 29.77 17.78
C PRO A 217 -2.26 30.46 19.08
N GLU A 218 -2.30 31.79 19.10
CA GLU A 218 -2.60 32.58 20.31
C GLU A 218 -3.94 32.20 20.96
N ASP A 219 -4.95 31.85 20.16
CA ASP A 219 -6.29 31.46 20.60
C ASP A 219 -6.36 30.05 21.23
N THR A 220 -5.25 29.30 21.20
CA THR A 220 -5.15 27.92 21.73
C THR A 220 -4.21 27.76 22.90
N LEU A 221 -3.41 28.79 23.23
CA LEU A 221 -2.45 28.73 24.34
C LEU A 221 -3.10 28.38 25.67
N GLY A 222 -4.31 28.87 25.92
CA GLY A 222 -5.09 28.57 27.14
C GLY A 222 -5.59 27.12 27.24
N LEU A 223 -5.47 26.31 26.19
CA LEU A 223 -5.87 24.90 26.17
C LEU A 223 -4.74 23.97 26.59
N VAL A 224 -3.49 24.44 26.50
CA VAL A 224 -2.31 23.67 26.88
C VAL A 224 -2.06 23.88 28.37
N ASN A 225 -2.05 22.80 29.14
CA ASN A 225 -1.70 22.82 30.56
C ASN A 225 -0.18 22.83 30.73
N LYS A 226 0.51 21.91 30.06
CA LYS A 226 1.97 21.81 30.09
C LYS A 226 2.51 21.01 28.91
N VAL A 227 3.78 21.18 28.60
CA VAL A 227 4.53 20.34 27.66
C VAL A 227 5.68 19.67 28.40
N VAL A 228 5.76 18.36 28.32
CA VAL A 228 6.85 17.55 28.89
C VAL A 228 7.76 17.10 27.76
N PHE A 229 9.02 17.55 27.78
CA PHE A 229 10.04 17.14 26.83
C PHE A 229 10.87 16.00 27.40
N HIS A 230 11.00 14.93 26.64
CA HIS A 230 11.87 13.80 26.93
C HIS A 230 13.12 13.90 26.03
N LEU A 231 14.26 14.07 26.68
CA LEU A 231 15.59 14.11 26.12
C LEU A 231 16.30 12.77 26.35
N HIS A 232 17.45 12.61 25.70
CA HIS A 232 18.32 11.45 25.91
C HIS A 232 18.81 11.37 27.37
N GLU A 233 19.06 10.17 27.88
CA GLU A 233 19.46 9.91 29.28
C GLU A 233 20.81 10.54 29.68
N THR A 234 21.62 10.94 28.71
CA THR A 234 22.91 11.60 28.92
C THR A 234 22.79 13.04 29.42
N PHE A 235 21.58 13.62 29.41
CA PHE A 235 21.31 14.93 30.00
C PHE A 235 21.05 14.79 31.49
N SER A 236 21.59 15.70 32.29
CA SER A 236 21.36 15.74 33.76
C SER A 236 19.88 15.86 34.13
N GLU A 237 19.08 16.47 33.26
CA GLU A 237 17.62 16.54 33.35
C GLU A 237 17.02 16.02 32.03
N PRO A 238 16.81 14.70 31.92
CA PRO A 238 16.33 14.10 30.68
C PRO A 238 14.81 14.26 30.48
N VAL A 239 14.07 14.68 31.50
CA VAL A 239 12.64 14.96 31.40
C VAL A 239 12.38 16.36 31.95
N VAL A 240 11.83 17.24 31.11
CA VAL A 240 11.69 18.66 31.41
C VAL A 240 10.24 19.07 31.21
N GLU A 241 9.62 19.57 32.27
CA GLU A 241 8.24 20.04 32.26
C GLU A 241 8.19 21.56 32.07
N VAL A 242 7.47 22.02 31.06
CA VAL A 242 7.24 23.44 30.76
C VAL A 242 5.74 23.72 30.90
N ALA A 243 5.36 24.34 32.01
CA ALA A 243 3.96 24.58 32.38
C ALA A 243 3.36 25.88 31.83
N ALA A 244 4.15 26.73 31.15
CA ALA A 244 3.68 28.00 30.61
C ALA A 244 4.39 28.34 29.29
N PRO A 245 3.73 29.08 28.37
CA PRO A 245 4.35 29.51 27.13
C PRO A 245 5.45 30.57 27.37
N PRO A 246 6.46 30.67 26.47
CA PRO A 246 6.65 29.84 25.28
C PRO A 246 7.08 28.41 25.63
N PHE A 247 6.44 27.41 25.01
CA PHE A 247 6.73 26.00 25.27
C PHE A 247 8.02 25.59 24.56
N GLN A 248 9.15 25.90 25.21
CA GLN A 248 10.47 25.66 24.66
C GLN A 248 11.46 25.20 25.73
N ILE A 249 12.49 24.49 25.30
CA ILE A 249 13.63 24.13 26.14
C ILE A 249 14.93 24.45 25.40
N THR A 250 15.89 25.03 26.13
CA THR A 250 17.23 25.30 25.62
C THR A 250 18.22 24.40 26.34
N ARG A 251 19.13 23.79 25.59
CA ARG A 251 20.10 22.81 26.08
C ARG A 251 21.42 22.95 25.34
N PHE A 252 22.46 22.38 25.95
CA PHE A 252 23.82 22.33 25.43
C PHE A 252 24.19 20.90 25.08
N GLY A 253 24.67 20.68 23.86
CA GLY A 253 25.05 19.34 23.42
C GLY A 253 25.91 19.33 22.16
N TRP A 254 26.24 18.10 21.74
CA TRP A 254 27.18 17.83 20.65
C TRP A 254 26.61 16.90 19.57
N GLY A 255 25.47 16.24 19.82
CA GLY A 255 24.86 15.24 18.93
C GLY A 255 23.41 15.53 18.59
N THR A 256 22.92 14.89 17.53
CA THR A 256 21.52 14.89 17.08
C THR A 256 20.80 13.65 17.65
N PHE A 257 19.54 13.82 18.06
CA PHE A 257 18.70 12.75 18.59
C PHE A 257 17.22 13.14 18.48
N GLU A 258 16.32 12.18 18.66
CA GLU A 258 14.89 12.44 18.68
C GLU A 258 14.41 12.93 20.05
N ILE A 259 13.66 14.03 20.06
CA ILE A 259 13.03 14.60 21.24
C ILE A 259 11.54 14.29 21.18
N LEU A 260 11.01 13.65 22.21
CA LEU A 260 9.57 13.45 22.39
C LEU A 260 8.99 14.58 23.24
N ALA A 261 8.02 15.32 22.71
CA ALA A 261 7.21 16.30 23.42
C ALA A 261 5.82 15.73 23.69
N VAL A 262 5.44 15.65 24.96
CA VAL A 262 4.09 15.26 25.41
C VAL A 262 3.35 16.52 25.85
N ILE A 263 2.30 16.88 25.12
CA ILE A 263 1.47 18.05 25.36
C ILE A 263 0.28 17.60 26.20
N HIS A 264 0.20 18.07 27.43
CA HIS A 264 -0.96 17.86 28.30
C HIS A 264 -1.91 19.03 28.12
N LEU A 265 -3.16 18.73 27.77
CA LEU A 265 -4.22 19.73 27.65
C LEU A 265 -4.94 19.93 28.99
N GLN A 266 -5.60 21.07 29.14
CA GLN A 266 -6.41 21.40 30.33
C GLN A 266 -7.59 20.43 30.53
N ASP A 267 -8.03 19.75 29.48
CA ASP A 267 -9.09 18.73 29.51
C ASP A 267 -8.60 17.33 29.90
N GLY A 268 -7.30 17.17 30.22
CA GLY A 268 -6.69 15.92 30.64
C GLY A 268 -6.18 15.02 29.50
N ARG A 269 -6.36 15.41 28.22
CA ARG A 269 -5.79 14.66 27.09
C ARG A 269 -4.29 14.88 26.95
N GLU A 270 -3.60 13.86 26.43
CA GLU A 270 -2.16 13.91 26.11
C GLU A 270 -1.93 13.73 24.61
N LEU A 271 -1.15 14.62 24.01
CA LEU A 271 -0.74 14.54 22.60
C LEU A 271 0.77 14.38 22.51
N LYS A 272 1.25 13.42 21.71
CA LYS A 272 2.69 13.09 21.60
C LYS A 272 3.25 13.53 20.25
N LEU A 273 4.41 14.19 20.26
CA LEU A 273 5.12 14.65 19.06
C LEU A 273 6.61 14.36 19.15
N THR A 274 7.21 13.82 18.09
CA THR A 274 8.64 13.51 18.04
C THR A 274 9.37 14.41 17.05
N HIS A 275 10.48 15.02 17.44
CA HIS A 275 11.28 15.86 16.54
C HIS A 275 12.76 15.46 16.60
N THR A 276 13.31 15.11 15.44
CA THR A 276 14.75 14.87 15.28
C THR A 276 15.48 16.21 15.30
N LEU A 277 16.33 16.40 16.31
CA LEU A 277 17.15 17.60 16.45
C LEU A 277 18.11 17.72 15.25
N SER A 278 18.05 18.83 14.52
CA SER A 278 18.94 19.09 13.36
C SER A 278 19.76 20.36 13.58
N PHE A 279 21.03 20.30 13.16
CA PHE A 279 21.96 21.42 13.15
C PHE A 279 22.37 21.83 11.73
N ASP A 280 21.62 21.41 10.71
CA ASP A 280 21.97 21.67 9.31
C ASP A 280 21.67 23.13 8.92
N ARG A 281 20.71 23.75 9.60
CA ARG A 281 20.27 25.14 9.38
C ARG A 281 20.03 25.83 10.73
N PRO A 282 20.14 27.17 10.82
CA PRO A 282 19.92 27.91 12.06
C PRO A 282 18.55 27.66 12.70
N GLU A 283 17.53 27.37 11.88
CA GLU A 283 16.18 27.02 12.30
C GLU A 283 15.62 25.87 11.45
N THR A 284 14.97 24.91 12.10
CA THR A 284 14.32 23.76 11.47
C THR A 284 12.93 23.58 12.08
N PHE A 285 11.88 24.01 11.37
CA PHE A 285 10.48 23.90 11.81
C PHE A 285 9.63 23.14 10.80
N ARG A 286 8.67 22.36 11.31
CA ARG A 286 7.60 21.74 10.54
C ARG A 286 6.25 22.08 11.15
N THR A 287 5.21 22.05 10.32
CA THR A 287 3.84 22.34 10.76
C THR A 287 3.09 21.04 11.02
N VAL A 288 2.41 20.95 12.15
CA VAL A 288 1.63 19.79 12.59
C VAL A 288 0.23 20.26 12.97
N LEU A 289 -0.80 19.49 12.59
CA LEU A 289 -2.17 19.74 13.03
C LEU A 289 -2.46 18.96 14.31
N LEU A 290 -2.83 19.67 15.37
CA LEU A 290 -3.16 19.05 16.65
C LEU A 290 -4.63 19.28 17.03
N PRO A 291 -5.33 18.26 17.54
CA PRO A 291 -6.72 18.41 17.99
C PRO A 291 -6.79 19.03 19.40
N LEU A 292 -6.45 20.31 19.55
CA LEU A 292 -6.37 20.96 20.87
C LEU A 292 -7.76 21.25 21.46
N LYS A 293 -8.81 21.42 20.63
CA LYS A 293 -10.20 21.55 21.08
C LYS A 293 -10.97 20.26 20.81
N LEU A 294 -11.81 19.85 21.77
CA LEU A 294 -12.84 18.84 21.51
C LEU A 294 -13.97 19.47 20.68
N PRO A 295 -14.60 18.74 19.75
CA PRO A 295 -15.82 19.20 19.12
C PRO A 295 -16.88 19.44 20.19
N ALA A 296 -17.59 20.57 20.11
CA ALA A 296 -18.67 20.88 21.03
C ALA A 296 -19.70 19.73 20.99
N SER A 297 -19.83 19.00 22.09
CA SER A 297 -20.98 18.12 22.29
C SER A 297 -22.23 19.01 22.32
N SER A 298 -23.24 18.66 21.53
CA SER A 298 -24.58 19.19 21.73
C SER A 298 -24.97 18.91 23.18
N SER A 299 -25.20 19.97 23.93
CA SER A 299 -25.57 19.95 25.33
C SER A 299 -26.85 19.14 25.52
N SER A 300 -26.75 18.08 26.32
CA SER A 300 -27.86 17.28 26.80
C SER A 300 -28.66 18.06 27.84
N GLY A 301 -29.80 18.61 27.41
CA GLY A 301 -30.86 19.09 28.30
C GLY A 301 -31.76 17.94 28.75
N PHE A 302 -31.73 17.67 30.05
CA PHE A 302 -32.83 17.20 30.92
C PHE A 302 -33.99 16.37 30.31
N TRP A 303 -34.12 15.13 30.78
CA TRP A 303 -35.34 14.32 30.65
C TRP A 303 -36.45 14.86 31.57
N GLY A 304 -37.57 15.27 30.99
CA GLY A 304 -38.81 15.60 31.69
C GLY A 304 -40.02 15.04 30.92
N LEU A 305 -40.69 14.08 31.53
CA LEU A 305 -41.92 13.37 31.13
C LEU A 305 -42.94 14.21 30.32
N GLY A 306 -43.50 13.63 29.25
CA GLY A 306 -44.70 14.17 28.59
C GLY A 306 -45.10 13.52 27.25
N LEU A 307 -45.95 12.50 27.34
CA LEU A 307 -46.99 12.03 26.40
C LEU A 307 -47.01 12.43 24.90
N CYS A 308 -47.25 11.39 24.08
CA CYS A 308 -48.02 11.34 22.83
C CYS A 308 -47.47 11.96 21.53
N GLY A 309 -47.18 11.05 20.58
CA GLY A 309 -47.89 10.99 19.30
C GLY A 309 -47.38 11.83 18.14
N ALA A 310 -46.47 11.27 17.34
CA ALA A 310 -46.40 11.47 15.89
C ALA A 310 -45.55 10.34 15.29
N ALA A 311 -45.88 9.94 14.06
CA ALA A 311 -45.26 8.84 13.31
C ALA A 311 -43.73 8.95 13.23
N PRO A 312 -42.99 7.83 13.08
CA PRO A 312 -41.58 7.92 12.78
C PRO A 312 -41.42 8.54 11.40
N GLU A 313 -41.05 9.82 11.36
CA GLU A 313 -40.38 10.41 10.20
C GLU A 313 -39.12 9.61 9.94
N GLU A 314 -38.95 9.26 8.66
CA GLU A 314 -37.91 8.44 8.10
C GLU A 314 -36.54 8.81 8.66
N ILE A 315 -35.85 7.81 9.20
CA ILE A 315 -34.44 7.90 9.55
C ILE A 315 -33.70 8.14 8.22
N GLU A 316 -33.31 9.38 7.95
CA GLU A 316 -32.38 9.70 6.88
C GLU A 316 -31.10 8.88 7.11
N GLU A 317 -30.84 7.99 6.14
CA GLU A 317 -29.67 7.12 6.05
C GLU A 317 -28.39 7.89 6.41
N GLU A 318 -27.69 7.40 7.45
CA GLU A 318 -26.28 7.67 7.64
C GLU A 318 -25.58 7.51 6.29
N THR A 319 -25.15 8.62 5.69
CA THR A 319 -24.49 8.60 4.39
C THR A 319 -23.15 7.88 4.57
N ILE A 320 -23.14 6.58 4.29
CA ILE A 320 -21.94 5.77 4.07
C ILE A 320 -21.07 6.61 3.12
N ALA A 321 -19.91 7.07 3.62
CA ALA A 321 -18.96 7.82 2.81
C ALA A 321 -18.80 7.08 1.47
N GLU A 322 -19.05 7.75 0.34
CA GLU A 322 -19.02 7.10 -0.98
C GLU A 322 -17.77 6.21 -1.08
N ALA A 323 -17.96 4.91 -1.29
CA ALA A 323 -16.87 4.00 -1.62
C ALA A 323 -16.29 4.46 -2.96
N VAL A 324 -15.14 5.12 -2.90
CA VAL A 324 -14.46 5.71 -4.05
C VAL A 324 -13.06 5.15 -4.17
N VAL A 325 -12.66 4.87 -5.39
CA VAL A 325 -11.29 4.47 -5.72
C VAL A 325 -10.44 5.73 -5.81
N ARG A 326 -9.31 5.79 -5.10
CA ARG A 326 -8.44 6.96 -5.04
C ARG A 326 -7.12 6.68 -5.73
N SER A 327 -6.63 7.65 -6.49
CA SER A 327 -5.28 7.57 -7.06
C SER A 327 -4.64 8.94 -7.24
N THR A 328 -3.35 9.01 -6.97
CA THR A 328 -2.49 10.16 -7.24
C THR A 328 -1.63 9.88 -8.46
N PHE A 329 -1.72 10.75 -9.48
CA PHE A 329 -0.87 10.69 -10.67
C PHE A 329 0.22 11.75 -10.57
N LEU A 330 1.48 11.31 -10.46
CA LEU A 330 2.64 12.18 -10.37
C LEU A 330 3.32 12.29 -11.74
N PHE A 331 3.33 13.48 -12.33
CA PHE A 331 3.99 13.77 -13.60
C PHE A 331 5.27 14.56 -13.34
N THR A 332 6.43 14.02 -13.69
CA THR A 332 7.73 14.65 -13.38
C THR A 332 8.83 14.18 -14.32
N ASP A 333 9.91 14.95 -14.41
CA ASP A 333 11.19 14.47 -14.94
C ASP A 333 12.21 14.15 -13.84
N GLY A 334 11.73 13.92 -12.61
CA GLY A 334 12.33 13.05 -11.60
C GLY A 334 13.59 13.55 -10.89
N MET A 335 13.99 14.82 -11.07
CA MET A 335 15.12 15.40 -10.35
C MET A 335 14.67 16.16 -9.10
N ALA A 336 14.46 15.46 -7.98
CA ALA A 336 14.16 16.09 -6.70
C ALA A 336 15.36 16.94 -6.21
N ASN A 337 15.26 18.26 -6.33
CA ASN A 337 16.33 19.20 -5.99
C ASN A 337 15.91 20.19 -4.87
N GLU A 338 14.66 20.15 -4.42
CA GLU A 338 14.17 20.83 -3.23
C GLU A 338 13.30 19.90 -2.37
N GLY A 339 13.24 20.15 -1.05
CA GLY A 339 12.58 19.27 -0.10
C GLY A 339 13.41 18.01 0.20
N ILE A 340 12.73 16.86 0.38
CA ILE A 340 13.39 15.56 0.53
C ILE A 340 13.95 15.16 -0.83
N ARG A 341 15.24 14.86 -0.90
CA ARG A 341 15.97 14.58 -2.14
C ARG A 341 16.35 13.12 -2.31
N ASP A 342 16.35 12.36 -1.22
CA ASP A 342 16.69 10.94 -1.24
C ASP A 342 15.42 10.08 -1.40
N THR A 343 15.56 8.99 -2.16
CA THR A 343 14.45 8.07 -2.46
C THR A 343 13.83 7.49 -1.20
N ALA A 344 14.64 7.14 -0.20
CA ALA A 344 14.17 6.48 1.02
C ALA A 344 13.25 7.40 1.83
N GLY A 345 13.64 8.66 2.01
CA GLY A 345 12.87 9.67 2.72
C GLY A 345 11.56 10.02 2.02
N ILE A 346 11.55 10.09 0.67
CA ILE A 346 10.33 10.35 -0.09
C ILE A 346 9.34 9.19 0.06
N CYS A 347 9.81 7.94 -0.10
CA CYS A 347 8.97 6.75 0.12
C CYS A 347 8.44 6.72 1.56
N ALA A 348 9.28 6.93 2.57
CA ALA A 348 8.87 6.93 3.97
C ALA A 348 7.81 8.00 4.28
N ALA A 349 7.96 9.20 3.72
CA ALA A 349 6.97 10.27 3.87
C ALA A 349 5.64 9.91 3.19
N ALA A 350 5.68 9.31 2.00
CA ALA A 350 4.50 8.84 1.29
C ALA A 350 3.79 7.72 2.07
N THR A 351 4.52 6.70 2.54
CA THR A 351 3.98 5.62 3.38
C THR A 351 3.31 6.15 4.64
N SER A 352 3.94 7.12 5.31
CA SER A 352 3.37 7.75 6.51
C SER A 352 2.02 8.43 6.21
N MET A 353 1.95 9.22 5.13
CA MET A 353 0.69 9.86 4.70
C MET A 353 -0.38 8.83 4.32
N LEU A 354 -0.01 7.79 3.57
CA LEU A 354 -0.95 6.72 3.19
C LEU A 354 -1.50 5.99 4.43
N THR A 355 -0.66 5.77 5.44
CA THR A 355 -1.07 5.18 6.72
C THR A 355 -2.01 6.10 7.49
N GLU A 356 -1.77 7.41 7.47
CA GLU A 356 -2.64 8.41 8.09
C GLU A 356 -4.01 8.54 7.43
N LEU A 357 -4.18 8.11 6.18
CA LEU A 357 -5.47 8.09 5.49
C LEU A 357 -6.45 7.03 6.05
N ARG A 358 -6.03 6.24 7.07
CA ARG A 358 -6.84 5.37 7.97
C ARG A 358 -8.27 5.09 7.49
N ASN A 359 -8.40 4.34 6.38
CA ASN A 359 -9.63 3.87 5.69
C ASN A 359 -9.75 4.34 4.22
N CYS A 360 -8.84 5.17 3.71
CA CYS A 360 -8.83 5.60 2.31
C CYS A 360 -7.52 5.19 1.63
N LYS A 361 -7.46 3.97 1.08
CA LYS A 361 -6.33 3.54 0.24
C LYS A 361 -6.29 4.42 -1.02
N SER A 362 -5.10 4.88 -1.38
CA SER A 362 -4.84 5.65 -2.60
C SER A 362 -3.61 5.09 -3.29
N THR A 363 -3.70 4.82 -4.58
CA THR A 363 -2.52 4.43 -5.36
C THR A 363 -1.68 5.63 -5.76
N ILE A 364 -0.42 5.41 -6.12
CA ILE A 364 0.48 6.44 -6.68
C ILE A 364 1.03 5.94 -8.01
N SER A 365 0.54 6.46 -9.13
CA SER A 365 1.15 6.20 -10.45
C SER A 365 2.11 7.33 -10.83
N THR A 366 3.30 6.98 -11.30
CA THR A 366 4.38 7.93 -11.61
C THR A 366 4.69 7.92 -13.10
N PHE A 367 4.74 9.11 -13.71
CA PHE A 367 5.00 9.33 -15.13
C PHE A 367 6.29 10.13 -15.29
N GLY A 368 7.37 9.43 -15.69
CA GLY A 368 8.72 9.97 -15.84
C GLY A 368 9.01 10.46 -17.26
N PHE A 369 9.25 11.76 -17.46
CA PHE A 369 9.44 12.36 -18.78
C PHE A 369 10.92 12.51 -19.19
N GLY A 370 11.29 11.91 -20.32
CA GLY A 370 12.61 12.03 -20.96
C GLY A 370 13.75 11.33 -20.20
N VAL A 371 14.91 11.17 -20.82
CA VAL A 371 15.98 10.25 -20.37
C VAL A 371 16.71 10.62 -19.05
N GLY A 372 16.50 11.82 -18.51
CA GLY A 372 17.27 12.35 -17.36
C GLY A 372 16.63 12.12 -15.98
N HIS A 373 15.48 11.46 -15.91
CA HIS A 373 14.72 11.31 -14.67
C HIS A 373 15.21 10.14 -13.82
N ASN A 374 14.99 10.21 -12.50
CA ASN A 374 15.32 9.13 -11.58
C ASN A 374 14.26 8.02 -11.64
N ALA A 375 14.34 7.15 -12.65
CA ALA A 375 13.43 6.04 -12.88
C ALA A 375 13.31 5.11 -11.67
N GLU A 376 14.42 4.87 -10.96
CA GLU A 376 14.44 4.00 -9.78
C GLU A 376 13.63 4.59 -8.62
N MET A 377 13.77 5.89 -8.37
CA MET A 377 12.98 6.58 -7.36
C MET A 377 11.48 6.55 -7.69
N LEU A 378 11.12 6.83 -8.94
CA LEU A 378 9.71 6.87 -9.36
C LEU A 378 9.05 5.49 -9.33
N ARG A 379 9.79 4.43 -9.70
CA ARG A 379 9.33 3.05 -9.56
C ARG A 379 9.11 2.67 -8.11
N ARG A 380 10.11 2.85 -7.24
CA ARG A 380 9.98 2.56 -5.81
C ARG A 380 8.82 3.33 -5.16
N LEU A 381 8.58 4.56 -5.59
CA LEU A 381 7.46 5.35 -5.10
C LEU A 381 6.10 4.79 -5.53
N ALA A 382 5.98 4.36 -6.79
CA ALA A 382 4.76 3.71 -7.29
C ALA A 382 4.49 2.39 -6.56
N ASP A 383 5.54 1.57 -6.38
CA ASP A 383 5.48 0.30 -5.66
C ASP A 383 5.07 0.49 -4.18
N THR A 384 5.40 1.64 -3.57
CA THR A 384 5.02 1.95 -2.18
C THR A 384 3.50 2.07 -1.99
N ALA A 385 2.75 2.27 -3.06
CA ALA A 385 1.32 2.52 -3.02
C ALA A 385 0.53 1.70 -4.07
N ASP A 386 1.03 0.52 -4.46
CA ASP A 386 0.37 -0.34 -5.45
C ASP A 386 -0.01 0.39 -6.77
N GLY A 387 0.80 1.36 -7.19
CA GLY A 387 0.62 2.10 -8.44
C GLY A 387 1.59 1.65 -9.53
N THR A 388 1.57 2.36 -10.65
CA THR A 388 2.37 2.02 -11.82
C THR A 388 3.42 3.09 -12.12
N TYR A 389 4.60 2.68 -12.56
CA TYR A 389 5.62 3.59 -13.11
C TYR A 389 5.66 3.47 -14.63
N SER A 390 5.63 4.61 -15.31
CA SER A 390 5.69 4.67 -16.77
C SER A 390 6.71 5.69 -17.23
N HIS A 391 7.55 5.28 -18.19
CA HIS A 391 8.47 6.18 -18.86
C HIS A 391 7.81 6.76 -20.11
N VAL A 392 7.83 8.08 -20.25
CA VAL A 392 7.19 8.80 -21.35
C VAL A 392 8.22 9.64 -22.11
N GLU A 393 8.39 9.34 -23.39
CA GLU A 393 9.17 10.13 -24.33
C GLU A 393 8.30 10.75 -25.44
N THR A 394 7.17 10.12 -25.75
CA THR A 394 6.31 10.49 -26.88
C THR A 394 4.83 10.58 -26.49
N GLU A 395 4.01 11.16 -27.37
CA GLU A 395 2.56 11.32 -27.16
C GLU A 395 1.81 9.97 -27.18
N ASP A 396 2.27 9.01 -27.96
CA ASP A 396 1.64 7.68 -28.01
C ASP A 396 1.89 6.90 -26.72
N GLN A 397 3.12 6.96 -26.19
CA GLN A 397 3.50 6.27 -24.95
C GLN A 397 2.75 6.80 -23.72
N ILE A 398 2.48 8.11 -23.65
CA ILE A 398 1.70 8.64 -22.53
C ILE A 398 0.26 8.15 -22.57
N ALA A 399 -0.33 8.02 -23.77
CA ALA A 399 -1.71 7.56 -23.90
C ALA A 399 -1.84 6.08 -23.48
N GLU A 400 -0.87 5.24 -23.86
CA GLU A 400 -0.80 3.83 -23.47
C GLU A 400 -0.59 3.67 -21.96
N ALA A 401 0.46 4.28 -21.41
CA ALA A 401 0.75 4.28 -19.97
C ALA A 401 -0.43 4.78 -19.13
N PHE A 402 -1.11 5.81 -19.63
CA PHE A 402 -2.27 6.37 -18.98
C PHE A 402 -3.49 5.43 -19.07
N GLY A 403 -3.70 4.79 -20.23
CA GLY A 403 -4.77 3.81 -20.42
C GLY A 403 -4.63 2.62 -19.48
N GLU A 404 -3.40 2.15 -19.26
CA GLU A 404 -3.09 1.11 -18.30
C GLU A 404 -3.40 1.55 -16.85
N ALA A 405 -2.85 2.69 -16.43
CA ALA A 405 -3.06 3.21 -15.07
C ALA A 405 -4.53 3.52 -14.77
N LEU A 406 -5.25 4.17 -15.69
CA LEU A 406 -6.66 4.50 -15.50
C LEU A 406 -7.56 3.27 -15.66
N GLY A 407 -7.25 2.37 -16.61
CA GLY A 407 -8.03 1.15 -16.86
C GLY A 407 -8.08 0.22 -15.65
N GLY A 408 -6.96 0.04 -14.95
CA GLY A 408 -6.92 -0.70 -13.69
C GLY A 408 -7.84 -0.08 -12.63
N LEU A 409 -7.78 1.25 -12.46
CA LEU A 409 -8.63 1.95 -11.49
C LEU A 409 -10.12 1.86 -11.83
N LEU A 410 -10.48 1.96 -13.11
CA LEU A 410 -11.86 1.89 -13.58
C LEU A 410 -12.48 0.50 -13.42
N SER A 411 -11.65 -0.54 -13.40
CA SER A 411 -12.06 -1.94 -13.26
C SER A 411 -11.95 -2.46 -11.82
N THR A 412 -11.49 -1.66 -10.86
CA THR A 412 -11.38 -2.08 -9.46
C THR A 412 -12.76 -2.37 -8.87
N THR A 413 -12.96 -3.60 -8.36
CA THR A 413 -14.22 -4.03 -7.73
C THR A 413 -14.08 -4.24 -6.24
N HIS A 414 -12.90 -4.68 -5.78
CA HIS A 414 -12.61 -4.93 -4.37
C HIS A 414 -11.31 -4.26 -3.95
N GLN A 415 -11.29 -3.72 -2.74
CA GLN A 415 -10.09 -3.15 -2.11
C GLN A 415 -9.70 -3.93 -0.85
N ASN A 416 -8.41 -3.92 -0.54
CA ASN A 416 -7.84 -4.59 0.64
C ASN A 416 -8.28 -6.05 0.75
N VAL A 417 -8.14 -6.77 -0.36
CA VAL A 417 -8.44 -8.20 -0.44
C VAL A 417 -7.33 -8.97 0.26
N SER A 418 -7.72 -9.89 1.13
CA SER A 418 -6.80 -10.84 1.76
C SER A 418 -7.35 -12.26 1.70
N LEU A 419 -6.44 -13.22 1.64
CA LEU A 419 -6.72 -14.64 1.81
C LEU A 419 -6.18 -15.08 3.16
N SER A 420 -7.00 -15.74 3.95
CA SER A 420 -6.58 -16.28 5.23
C SER A 420 -6.93 -17.76 5.37
N LEU A 421 -5.94 -18.57 5.70
CA LEU A 421 -6.05 -20.02 5.86
C LEU A 421 -5.87 -20.37 7.34
N GLU A 422 -6.94 -20.78 8.00
CA GLU A 422 -6.91 -21.39 9.33
C GLU A 422 -6.69 -22.89 9.19
N LEU A 423 -5.61 -23.41 9.78
CA LEU A 423 -5.23 -24.82 9.64
C LEU A 423 -5.90 -25.70 10.70
N ALA A 424 -6.29 -26.90 10.28
CA ALA A 424 -6.81 -27.92 11.20
C ALA A 424 -5.69 -28.44 12.13
N PRO A 425 -6.03 -28.96 13.32
CA PRO A 425 -5.06 -29.51 14.25
C PRO A 425 -4.14 -30.56 13.61
N GLY A 426 -2.83 -30.42 13.82
CA GLY A 426 -1.81 -31.32 13.30
C GLY A 426 -1.39 -31.06 11.85
N VAL A 427 -2.08 -30.19 11.11
CA VAL A 427 -1.65 -29.71 9.79
C VAL A 427 -0.69 -28.54 9.98
N GLY A 428 0.48 -28.61 9.35
CA GLY A 428 1.47 -27.54 9.41
C GLY A 428 1.52 -26.72 8.13
N PHE A 429 1.88 -25.45 8.27
CA PHE A 429 2.30 -24.60 7.16
C PHE A 429 3.78 -24.82 6.85
N LEU A 430 4.12 -25.12 5.61
CA LEU A 430 5.52 -25.24 5.18
C LEU A 430 5.99 -23.96 4.48
N ARG A 431 5.30 -23.56 3.42
CA ARG A 431 5.62 -22.36 2.63
C ARG A 431 4.48 -21.92 1.75
N ALA A 432 4.47 -20.63 1.40
CA ALA A 432 3.68 -20.08 0.30
C ALA A 432 4.62 -19.65 -0.83
N PHE A 433 4.22 -19.90 -2.07
CA PHE A 433 5.00 -19.57 -3.26
C PHE A 433 4.41 -18.31 -3.89
N THR A 434 4.73 -17.17 -3.29
CA THR A 434 4.16 -15.88 -3.69
C THR A 434 5.12 -14.73 -3.38
N CYS A 435 5.00 -13.65 -4.15
CA CYS A 435 5.65 -12.38 -3.87
C CYS A 435 4.85 -11.50 -2.88
N PHE A 436 3.60 -11.86 -2.59
CA PHE A 436 2.78 -11.13 -1.63
C PHE A 436 3.30 -11.33 -0.19
N PRO A 437 3.17 -10.32 0.69
CA PRO A 437 3.48 -10.47 2.10
C PRO A 437 2.66 -11.59 2.73
N VAL A 438 3.33 -12.48 3.46
CA VAL A 438 2.70 -13.59 4.19
C VAL A 438 2.94 -13.39 5.67
N GLU A 439 1.86 -13.28 6.43
CA GLU A 439 1.90 -13.14 7.89
C GLU A 439 1.43 -14.44 8.54
N PRO A 440 2.36 -15.34 8.94
CA PRO A 440 2.01 -16.52 9.71
C PRO A 440 1.75 -16.10 11.17
N GLN A 441 0.57 -16.45 11.67
CA GLN A 441 0.18 -16.41 13.07
C GLN A 441 -0.16 -17.84 13.51
N ASP A 442 -0.13 -18.12 14.80
CA ASP A 442 -0.22 -19.49 15.34
C ASP A 442 -1.49 -20.21 14.80
N GLY A 443 -1.31 -21.15 13.86
CA GLY A 443 -2.40 -21.87 13.18
C GLY A 443 -3.15 -21.12 12.05
N ARG A 444 -2.81 -19.86 11.74
CA ARG A 444 -3.45 -19.05 10.68
C ARG A 444 -2.41 -18.39 9.79
N ILE A 445 -2.58 -18.50 8.48
CA ILE A 445 -1.75 -17.79 7.49
C ILE A 445 -2.61 -16.71 6.86
N THR A 446 -2.12 -15.47 6.77
CA THR A 446 -2.79 -14.40 6.03
C THR A 446 -1.88 -13.90 4.91
N VAL A 447 -2.46 -13.75 3.71
CA VAL A 447 -1.80 -13.19 2.52
C VAL A 447 -2.58 -11.96 2.09
N GLU A 448 -1.93 -10.81 2.16
CA GLU A 448 -2.50 -9.53 1.72
C GLU A 448 -2.32 -9.40 0.20
N LEU A 449 -3.43 -9.39 -0.54
CA LEU A 449 -3.44 -9.40 -2.01
C LEU A 449 -3.65 -8.01 -2.62
N GLY A 450 -4.11 -7.03 -1.85
CA GLY A 450 -4.37 -5.67 -2.34
C GLY A 450 -5.71 -5.55 -3.07
N ASP A 451 -5.77 -4.79 -4.16
CA ASP A 451 -7.03 -4.44 -4.83
C ASP A 451 -7.32 -5.42 -5.96
N LEU A 452 -8.56 -5.89 -6.13
CA LEU A 452 -8.93 -6.86 -7.16
C LEU A 452 -9.81 -6.20 -8.23
N PHE A 453 -9.49 -6.44 -9.50
CA PHE A 453 -10.22 -5.92 -10.65
C PHE A 453 -11.39 -6.86 -11.03
N ALA A 454 -12.34 -6.36 -11.80
CA ALA A 454 -13.48 -7.15 -12.29
C ALA A 454 -12.98 -8.41 -13.01
N GLU A 455 -13.58 -9.55 -12.69
CA GLU A 455 -13.20 -10.87 -13.21
C GLU A 455 -11.75 -11.30 -12.92
N GLU A 456 -10.98 -10.52 -12.15
CA GLU A 456 -9.62 -10.89 -11.80
C GLU A 456 -9.62 -12.09 -10.85
N ARG A 457 -8.74 -13.04 -11.14
CA ARG A 457 -8.43 -14.18 -10.30
C ARG A 457 -7.01 -14.07 -9.76
N ARG A 458 -6.85 -14.20 -8.45
CA ARG A 458 -5.54 -14.33 -7.79
C ARG A 458 -5.39 -15.70 -7.14
N ASP A 459 -4.31 -16.38 -7.50
CA ASP A 459 -3.99 -17.72 -7.07
C ASP A 459 -2.69 -17.73 -6.25
N ILE A 460 -2.74 -18.35 -5.07
CA ILE A 460 -1.60 -18.55 -4.17
C ILE A 460 -1.36 -20.04 -4.00
N LEU A 461 -0.21 -20.51 -4.47
CA LEU A 461 0.24 -21.86 -4.21
C LEU A 461 0.84 -21.95 -2.81
N VAL A 462 0.42 -22.95 -2.03
CA VAL A 462 0.94 -23.25 -0.69
C VAL A 462 1.36 -24.71 -0.58
N ALA A 463 2.33 -24.99 0.28
CA ALA A 463 2.71 -26.31 0.72
C ALA A 463 2.37 -26.48 2.20
N LEU A 464 1.70 -27.59 2.52
CA LEU A 464 1.23 -27.96 3.85
C LEU A 464 1.82 -29.31 4.26
N SER A 465 2.10 -29.50 5.54
CA SER A 465 2.43 -30.82 6.09
C SER A 465 1.18 -31.48 6.66
N LEU A 466 0.92 -32.71 6.23
CA LEU A 466 -0.13 -33.54 6.79
C LEU A 466 0.48 -34.56 7.76
N PRO A 467 -0.13 -34.77 8.95
CA PRO A 467 0.34 -35.74 9.92
C PRO A 467 0.07 -37.18 9.46
N THR A 468 0.74 -38.14 10.10
CA THR A 468 0.37 -39.56 9.98
C THR A 468 -1.01 -39.78 10.59
N VAL A 469 -1.83 -40.62 9.95
CA VAL A 469 -3.16 -41.03 10.43
C VAL A 469 -3.15 -42.54 10.63
N ASP A 470 -3.77 -43.01 11.71
CA ASP A 470 -3.86 -44.44 12.04
C ASP A 470 -4.63 -45.22 10.95
N GLU A 471 -4.32 -46.52 10.82
CA GLU A 471 -4.99 -47.42 9.86
C GLU A 471 -6.47 -47.65 10.24
N GLY A 472 -7.33 -46.73 9.80
CA GLY A 472 -8.78 -46.89 9.72
C GLY A 472 -9.27 -46.83 8.28
N ALA A 473 -10.49 -47.31 8.01
CA ALA A 473 -11.13 -47.15 6.69
C ALA A 473 -11.10 -45.67 6.26
N ALA A 474 -10.97 -45.42 4.95
CA ALA A 474 -10.79 -44.10 4.35
C ALA A 474 -11.44 -42.96 5.15
N GLN A 475 -10.62 -42.09 5.74
CA GLN A 475 -11.09 -41.01 6.60
C GLN A 475 -10.92 -39.66 5.88
N LEU A 476 -12.00 -38.88 5.87
CA LEU A 476 -11.94 -37.49 5.42
C LEU A 476 -11.21 -36.66 6.49
N GLN A 477 -9.99 -36.21 6.19
CA GLN A 477 -9.21 -35.37 7.07
C GLN A 477 -9.43 -33.90 6.71
N GLY A 478 -9.91 -33.10 7.68
CA GLY A 478 -9.93 -31.64 7.55
C GLY A 478 -8.51 -31.08 7.45
N ILE A 479 -8.28 -30.24 6.44
CA ILE A 479 -7.01 -29.51 6.25
C ILE A 479 -7.08 -28.14 6.93
N GLY A 480 -8.22 -27.46 6.81
CA GLY A 480 -8.38 -26.10 7.28
C GLY A 480 -9.57 -25.38 6.67
N ARG A 481 -9.64 -24.07 6.87
CA ARG A 481 -10.67 -23.18 6.37
C ARG A 481 -10.04 -21.97 5.69
N LEU A 482 -10.32 -21.79 4.41
CA LEU A 482 -9.90 -20.64 3.61
C LEU A 482 -10.98 -19.56 3.66
N GLU A 483 -10.64 -18.37 4.14
CA GLU A 483 -11.48 -17.17 4.10
C GLU A 483 -10.86 -16.15 3.14
N ALA A 484 -11.59 -15.78 2.08
CA ALA A 484 -11.32 -14.58 1.30
C ALA A 484 -12.12 -13.44 1.89
N ARG A 485 -11.50 -12.27 2.08
CA ARG A 485 -12.17 -11.07 2.57
C ARG A 485 -11.75 -9.86 1.77
N GLY A 486 -12.66 -8.93 1.53
CA GLY A 486 -12.37 -7.65 0.88
C GLY A 486 -13.49 -6.64 1.08
N PHE A 487 -13.27 -5.40 0.64
CA PHE A 487 -14.32 -4.38 0.59
C PHE A 487 -14.77 -4.16 -0.85
N SER A 488 -16.02 -4.51 -1.17
CA SER A 488 -16.61 -4.26 -2.48
C SER A 488 -16.90 -2.77 -2.63
N VAL A 489 -16.21 -2.10 -3.56
CA VAL A 489 -16.44 -0.68 -3.85
C VAL A 489 -17.71 -0.44 -4.67
N VAL A 490 -18.19 -1.48 -5.36
CA VAL A 490 -19.45 -1.44 -6.12
C VAL A 490 -20.65 -1.62 -5.19
N ALA A 491 -20.63 -2.66 -4.34
CA ALA A 491 -21.71 -2.94 -3.38
C ALA A 491 -21.61 -2.12 -2.08
N LYS A 492 -20.50 -1.39 -1.87
CA LYS A 492 -20.23 -0.55 -0.70
C LYS A 492 -20.28 -1.29 0.64
N ARG A 493 -19.86 -2.55 0.66
CA ARG A 493 -19.88 -3.41 1.85
C ARG A 493 -18.64 -4.29 1.90
N SER A 494 -18.29 -4.74 3.10
CA SER A 494 -17.33 -5.83 3.24
C SER A 494 -17.96 -7.12 2.77
N GLU A 495 -17.21 -7.89 2.00
CA GLU A 495 -17.59 -9.21 1.53
C GLU A 495 -16.56 -10.22 2.01
N SER A 496 -17.03 -11.43 2.30
CA SER A 496 -16.19 -12.55 2.67
C SER A 496 -16.81 -13.85 2.18
N ASP A 497 -16.00 -14.74 1.63
CA ASP A 497 -16.41 -16.11 1.29
C ASP A 497 -15.46 -17.09 1.95
N ILE A 498 -16.02 -18.20 2.44
CA ILE A 498 -15.29 -19.14 3.27
C ILE A 498 -15.48 -20.56 2.76
N LYS A 499 -14.37 -21.27 2.49
CA LYS A 499 -14.34 -22.65 2.03
C LYS A 499 -13.64 -23.57 3.02
N ALA A 500 -14.28 -24.68 3.35
CA ALA A 500 -13.65 -25.76 4.09
C ALA A 500 -12.76 -26.60 3.17
N MET A 501 -11.59 -27.00 3.65
CA MET A 501 -10.64 -27.83 2.94
C MET A 501 -10.54 -29.19 3.62
N ALA A 502 -10.65 -30.28 2.85
CA ALA A 502 -10.48 -31.63 3.35
C ALA A 502 -9.93 -32.56 2.27
N VAL A 503 -9.23 -33.62 2.68
CA VAL A 503 -8.66 -34.64 1.80
C VAL A 503 -9.05 -36.04 2.29
N GLU A 504 -9.26 -36.95 1.35
CA GLU A 504 -9.44 -38.36 1.65
C GLU A 504 -8.10 -39.04 2.01
N ARG A 505 -8.00 -39.63 3.19
CA ARG A 505 -6.81 -40.39 3.63
C ARG A 505 -7.04 -41.87 3.38
N ARG A 506 -6.26 -42.48 2.49
CA ARG A 506 -6.42 -43.90 2.10
C ARG A 506 -5.08 -44.63 2.05
N ALA A 507 -5.07 -45.90 2.47
CA ALA A 507 -3.89 -46.77 2.34
C ALA A 507 -3.53 -47.13 0.89
N ASP A 508 -4.52 -47.19 -0.02
CA ASP A 508 -4.35 -47.50 -1.43
C ASP A 508 -4.13 -46.25 -2.33
N ALA A 509 -3.98 -45.07 -1.71
CA ALA A 509 -3.74 -43.84 -2.44
C ALA A 509 -2.43 -43.88 -3.23
N ARG A 510 -2.53 -43.57 -4.52
CA ARG A 510 -1.44 -43.65 -5.49
C ARG A 510 -0.73 -42.30 -5.65
N ALA A 511 0.55 -42.26 -5.27
CA ALA A 511 1.40 -41.07 -5.42
C ALA A 511 1.83 -40.80 -6.87
N ASP A 512 1.68 -41.76 -7.77
CA ASP A 512 2.01 -41.67 -9.20
C ASP A 512 0.89 -41.04 -10.05
N LEU A 513 -0.33 -40.89 -9.51
CA LEU A 513 -1.42 -40.19 -10.23
C LEU A 513 -1.01 -38.74 -10.55
N PRO A 514 -1.52 -38.14 -11.64
CA PRO A 514 -1.26 -36.74 -11.94
C PRO A 514 -1.84 -35.84 -10.85
N ARG A 515 -1.19 -34.69 -10.64
CA ARG A 515 -1.73 -33.62 -9.78
C ARG A 515 -2.94 -32.99 -10.45
N ALA A 516 -3.78 -32.32 -9.65
CA ALA A 516 -4.79 -31.42 -10.18
C ALA A 516 -4.15 -30.39 -11.13
N GLU A 517 -4.78 -30.16 -12.28
CA GLU A 517 -4.21 -29.31 -13.36
C GLU A 517 -3.85 -27.91 -12.87
N GLN A 518 -4.67 -27.30 -12.03
CA GLN A 518 -4.39 -25.97 -11.48
C GLN A 518 -3.11 -25.97 -10.61
N VAL A 519 -2.93 -27.00 -9.77
CA VAL A 519 -1.74 -27.13 -8.92
C VAL A 519 -0.49 -27.41 -9.76
N GLU A 520 -0.61 -28.28 -10.77
CA GLU A 520 0.48 -28.58 -11.71
C GLU A 520 0.91 -27.33 -12.49
N ARG A 521 -0.05 -26.54 -12.98
CA ARG A 521 0.22 -25.27 -13.71
C ARG A 521 0.98 -24.27 -12.84
N HIS A 522 0.55 -24.07 -11.60
CA HIS A 522 1.23 -23.16 -10.66
C HIS A 522 2.59 -23.70 -10.22
N TRP A 523 2.73 -25.02 -10.08
CA TRP A 523 4.02 -25.63 -9.79
C TRP A 523 5.01 -25.44 -10.94
N ASN A 524 4.59 -25.66 -12.19
CA ASN A 524 5.43 -25.41 -13.37
C ASN A 524 5.85 -23.95 -13.47
N ARG A 525 4.94 -23.01 -13.16
CA ARG A 525 5.26 -21.58 -13.07
C ARG A 525 6.31 -21.30 -11.99
N HIS A 526 6.15 -21.86 -10.80
CA HIS A 526 7.14 -21.70 -9.74
C HIS A 526 8.53 -22.23 -10.15
N VAL A 527 8.60 -23.43 -10.74
CA VAL A 527 9.87 -24.02 -11.21
C VAL A 527 10.53 -23.15 -12.28
N ALA A 528 9.76 -22.59 -13.21
CA ALA A 528 10.29 -21.68 -14.22
C ALA A 528 10.83 -20.38 -13.61
N ASN A 529 10.07 -19.73 -12.72
CA ASN A 529 10.47 -18.46 -12.11
C ASN A 529 11.71 -18.64 -11.20
N GLU A 530 11.75 -19.70 -10.38
CA GLU A 530 12.92 -20.02 -9.55
C GLU A 530 14.17 -20.24 -10.41
N ALA A 531 14.03 -20.97 -11.53
CA ALA A 531 15.13 -21.22 -12.44
C ALA A 531 15.62 -19.94 -13.14
N LEU A 532 14.71 -19.05 -13.55
CA LEU A 532 15.05 -17.76 -14.15
C LEU A 532 15.80 -16.86 -13.15
N ASP A 533 15.33 -16.78 -11.91
CA ASP A 533 15.97 -16.00 -10.85
C ASP A 533 17.36 -16.52 -10.51
N GLU A 534 17.52 -17.84 -10.34
CA GLU A 534 18.80 -18.46 -10.06
C GLU A 534 19.75 -18.34 -11.26
N ALA A 535 19.27 -18.55 -12.48
CA ALA A 535 20.06 -18.38 -13.69
C ALA A 535 20.54 -16.94 -13.84
N ARG A 536 19.68 -15.95 -13.58
CA ARG A 536 20.04 -14.53 -13.60
C ARG A 536 21.11 -14.20 -12.57
N ARG A 537 20.93 -14.61 -11.30
CA ARG A 537 21.94 -14.43 -10.25
C ARG A 537 23.29 -15.06 -10.63
N THR A 538 23.25 -16.26 -11.20
CA THR A 538 24.45 -16.98 -11.65
C THR A 538 25.14 -16.30 -12.85
N ALA A 539 24.35 -15.80 -13.81
CA ALA A 539 24.84 -15.09 -14.99
C ALA A 539 25.42 -13.72 -14.65
N ASP A 540 24.81 -13.00 -13.70
CA ASP A 540 25.34 -11.75 -13.14
C ASP A 540 26.68 -11.98 -12.42
N GLY A 541 26.84 -13.12 -11.75
CA GLY A 541 28.11 -13.62 -11.22
C GLY A 541 29.16 -13.98 -12.28
N GLY A 542 28.81 -13.93 -13.57
CA GLY A 542 29.72 -14.17 -14.70
C GLY A 542 29.76 -15.61 -15.20
N ASN A 543 28.98 -16.53 -14.61
CA ASN A 543 28.99 -17.95 -14.97
C ASN A 543 27.81 -18.31 -15.91
N LEU A 544 27.91 -17.91 -17.17
CA LEU A 544 26.84 -18.12 -18.15
C LEU A 544 26.57 -19.60 -18.45
N GLN A 545 27.60 -20.44 -18.41
CA GLN A 545 27.46 -21.87 -18.67
C GLN A 545 26.64 -22.55 -17.58
N GLN A 546 26.85 -22.19 -16.31
CA GLN A 546 26.04 -22.70 -15.21
C GLN A 546 24.61 -22.17 -15.27
N ALA A 547 24.42 -20.87 -15.52
CA ALA A 547 23.10 -20.27 -15.70
C ALA A 547 22.28 -20.99 -16.79
N ARG A 548 22.94 -21.36 -17.90
CA ARG A 548 22.30 -22.12 -18.97
C ARG A 548 21.86 -23.51 -18.53
N ARG A 549 22.72 -24.25 -17.82
CA ARG A 549 22.38 -25.59 -17.31
C ARG A 549 21.14 -25.56 -16.41
N ILE A 550 21.02 -24.53 -15.57
CA ILE A 550 19.86 -24.33 -14.70
C ILE A 550 18.57 -24.24 -15.52
N LEU A 551 18.57 -23.45 -16.59
CA LEU A 551 17.42 -23.33 -17.50
C LEU A 551 17.19 -24.60 -18.34
N GLU A 552 18.25 -25.33 -18.70
CA GLU A 552 18.15 -26.62 -19.41
C GLU A 552 17.46 -27.67 -18.53
N ASP A 553 17.87 -27.78 -17.25
CA ASP A 553 17.28 -28.69 -16.27
C ASP A 553 15.82 -28.34 -15.97
N ALA A 554 15.51 -27.04 -15.82
CA ALA A 554 14.14 -26.57 -15.66
C ALA A 554 13.28 -26.86 -16.90
N SER A 555 13.81 -26.62 -18.11
CA SER A 555 13.12 -26.92 -19.37
C SER A 555 12.83 -28.42 -19.53
N ALA A 556 13.77 -29.28 -19.11
CA ALA A 556 13.58 -30.72 -19.12
C ALA A 556 12.49 -31.15 -18.12
N THR A 557 12.49 -30.55 -16.92
CA THR A 557 11.48 -30.79 -15.88
C THR A 557 10.08 -30.38 -16.34
N LEU A 558 9.92 -29.16 -16.86
CA LEU A 558 8.66 -28.67 -17.41
C LEU A 558 8.22 -29.51 -18.62
N GLY A 559 9.15 -29.87 -19.51
CA GLY A 559 8.86 -30.69 -20.69
C GLY A 559 8.31 -32.09 -20.36
N ALA A 560 8.62 -32.61 -19.17
CA ALA A 560 8.08 -33.88 -18.69
C ALA A 560 6.69 -33.76 -18.03
N SER A 561 6.20 -32.54 -17.75
CA SER A 561 4.90 -32.32 -17.11
C SER A 561 3.75 -32.78 -18.02
N PRO A 562 2.70 -33.44 -17.47
CA PRO A 562 1.52 -33.83 -18.23
C PRO A 562 0.85 -32.66 -18.97
N LEU A 563 0.86 -31.47 -18.38
CA LEU A 563 0.23 -30.29 -18.99
C LEU A 563 0.93 -29.85 -20.28
N VAL A 564 2.26 -29.87 -20.30
CA VAL A 564 3.04 -29.58 -21.52
C VAL A 564 2.77 -30.63 -22.59
N GLN A 565 2.70 -31.91 -22.22
CA GLN A 565 2.39 -33.01 -23.14
C GLN A 565 0.98 -32.89 -23.73
N SER A 566 0.03 -32.39 -22.94
CA SER A 566 -1.35 -32.14 -23.39
C SER A 566 -1.54 -30.82 -24.16
N GLY A 567 -0.50 -29.97 -24.22
CA GLY A 567 -0.53 -28.71 -24.94
C GLY A 567 -1.16 -27.52 -24.18
N ASP A 568 -1.09 -27.49 -22.85
CA ASP A 568 -1.55 -26.35 -22.05
C ASP A 568 -0.81 -25.06 -22.48
N PRO A 569 -1.52 -24.00 -22.92
CA PRO A 569 -0.90 -22.80 -23.47
C PRO A 569 0.03 -22.08 -22.48
N VAL A 570 -0.31 -22.07 -21.19
CA VAL A 570 0.48 -21.39 -20.16
C VAL A 570 1.81 -22.11 -19.97
N CYS A 571 1.78 -23.44 -19.81
CA CYS A 571 3.00 -24.21 -19.65
C CYS A 571 3.87 -24.22 -20.92
N LEU A 572 3.27 -24.19 -22.11
CA LEU A 572 4.00 -24.04 -23.37
C LEU A 572 4.67 -22.67 -23.49
N GLY A 573 3.99 -21.60 -23.06
CA GLY A 573 4.55 -20.25 -22.97
C GLY A 573 5.80 -20.22 -22.09
N LEU A 574 5.70 -20.72 -20.85
CA LEU A 574 6.83 -20.82 -19.92
C LEU A 574 8.01 -21.60 -20.52
N LEU A 575 7.74 -22.71 -21.22
CA LEU A 575 8.80 -23.49 -21.86
C LEU A 575 9.46 -22.73 -23.02
N SER A 576 8.70 -21.92 -23.76
CA SER A 576 9.23 -21.03 -24.80
C SER A 576 10.13 -19.96 -24.18
N ASP A 577 9.66 -19.33 -23.11
CA ASP A 577 10.37 -18.29 -22.36
C ASP A 577 11.73 -18.77 -21.85
N LEU A 578 11.77 -19.94 -21.20
CA LEU A 578 13.02 -20.56 -20.74
C LEU A 578 13.99 -20.79 -21.91
N ARG A 579 13.49 -21.25 -23.07
CA ARG A 579 14.31 -21.50 -24.27
C ARG A 579 14.86 -20.23 -24.89
N GLU A 580 14.08 -19.17 -24.92
CA GLU A 580 14.55 -17.86 -25.38
C GLU A 580 15.63 -17.31 -24.44
N CYS A 581 15.40 -17.36 -23.13
CA CYS A 581 16.37 -16.94 -22.12
C CYS A 581 17.67 -17.76 -22.20
N MET A 582 17.61 -19.05 -22.50
CA MET A 582 18.80 -19.88 -22.77
C MET A 582 19.59 -19.41 -23.98
N ALA A 583 18.92 -18.98 -25.06
CA ALA A 583 19.58 -18.48 -26.26
C ALA A 583 20.36 -17.18 -25.98
N ASP A 584 19.82 -16.31 -25.12
CA ASP A 584 20.45 -15.06 -24.72
C ASP A 584 21.69 -15.26 -23.82
N LEU A 585 21.93 -16.48 -23.31
CA LEU A 585 23.12 -16.83 -22.50
C LEU A 585 24.33 -17.31 -23.33
N ASN A 586 24.21 -17.40 -24.67
CA ASN A 586 25.31 -17.84 -25.54
C ASN A 586 26.50 -16.87 -25.50
N HIS A 587 26.21 -15.57 -25.45
CA HIS A 587 27.22 -14.51 -25.44
C HIS A 587 26.95 -13.52 -24.31
N ARG A 588 28.03 -13.04 -23.69
CA ARG A 588 27.95 -12.09 -22.57
C ARG A 588 27.31 -10.76 -22.95
N GLU A 589 27.43 -10.37 -24.22
CA GLU A 589 26.84 -9.13 -24.73
C GLU A 589 25.32 -9.26 -24.90
N ASP A 590 24.84 -10.36 -25.46
CA ASP A 590 23.40 -10.66 -25.61
C ASP A 590 22.69 -10.71 -24.25
N TYR A 591 23.30 -11.38 -23.26
CA TYR A 591 22.79 -11.40 -21.90
C TYR A 591 22.67 -10.00 -21.30
N ARG A 592 23.69 -9.15 -21.47
CA ARG A 592 23.70 -7.79 -20.92
C ARG A 592 22.67 -6.88 -21.61
N GLN A 593 22.49 -7.02 -22.92
CA GLN A 593 21.58 -6.16 -23.67
C GLN A 593 20.12 -6.59 -23.51
N LYS A 594 19.85 -7.90 -23.48
CA LYS A 594 18.50 -8.47 -23.55
C LYS A 594 18.21 -9.48 -22.44
N GLY A 595 19.06 -10.50 -22.29
CA GLY A 595 18.79 -11.67 -21.43
C GLY A 595 18.50 -11.32 -19.97
N SER A 596 19.30 -10.44 -19.35
CA SER A 596 19.13 -10.03 -17.95
C SER A 596 17.80 -9.30 -17.70
N LYS A 597 17.35 -8.48 -18.66
CA LYS A 597 16.06 -7.78 -18.58
C LYS A 597 14.90 -8.73 -18.82
N LYS A 598 15.02 -9.63 -19.80
CA LYS A 598 13.98 -10.62 -20.12
C LYS A 598 13.73 -11.55 -18.92
N MET A 599 14.78 -12.10 -18.32
CA MET A 599 14.66 -12.95 -17.12
C MET A 599 14.01 -12.21 -15.95
N ALA A 600 14.26 -10.91 -15.80
CA ALA A 600 13.66 -10.10 -14.74
C ALA A 600 12.19 -9.70 -14.98
N MET A 601 11.66 -9.85 -16.21
CA MET A 601 10.26 -9.55 -16.52
C MET A 601 9.36 -10.79 -16.52
N ILE A 602 9.94 -11.99 -16.66
CA ILE A 602 9.19 -13.26 -16.71
C ILE A 602 9.02 -13.86 -15.32
N GLY A 603 9.98 -13.63 -14.41
CA GLY A 603 9.91 -13.98 -12.99
C GLY A 603 8.94 -13.07 -12.25
#